data_AF-A0A1G0XDR4-F1
#
_entry.id   AF-A0A1G0XDR4-F1
#
_cell.length_a   1.000
_cell.length_b   1.000
_cell.length_c   1.000
_cell.angle_alpha   90.00
_cell.angle_beta   90.00
_cell.angle_gamma   90.00
#
_symmetry.space_group_name_H-M   'P 1'
#
loop_
_entity.id
_entity.type
_entity.pdbx_description
1 polymer ?
#
loop_
_entity_poly.entity_id
_entity_poly.type
_entity_poly.pdbx_seq_one_letter_code
_entity_poly.pdbx_strand_id
1 'polypeptide(L)'
;MAFTLLDKSNYLKGLLIIARKDNHLADSEKNILKSIAEKLGFASDFYEETIKNLLGNKHIKDEPIKFSNEKIAASFISDGLKLAFSDKKIHDAEIDWLKTTAVKNSLEEDWFNKELDKIGKESNLSLKSDPTLLSII
;
A
#
# COMPACT_ATOMS: atom_id res chain seq x y z
N MET A 1 2.03 -20.05 -4.94
CA MET A 1 1.32 -19.51 -3.76
C MET A 1 -0.11 -19.22 -4.20
N ALA A 2 -1.12 -19.69 -3.46
CA ALA A 2 -2.52 -19.48 -3.83
C ALA A 2 -3.15 -18.47 -2.86
N PHE A 3 -3.67 -17.37 -3.39
CA PHE A 3 -4.48 -16.45 -2.62
C PHE A 3 -5.88 -17.04 -2.43
N THR A 4 -6.40 -17.03 -1.20
CA THR A 4 -7.83 -17.30 -1.00
C THR A 4 -8.66 -16.09 -1.45
N LEU A 5 -9.95 -16.30 -1.74
CA LEU A 5 -10.86 -15.19 -2.06
C LEU A 5 -10.91 -14.15 -0.93
N LEU A 6 -10.83 -14.62 0.32
CA LEU A 6 -10.77 -13.77 1.50
C LEU A 6 -9.47 -12.97 1.54
N ASP A 7 -8.32 -13.57 1.25
CA ASP A 7 -7.04 -12.86 1.21
C ASP A 7 -7.04 -11.77 0.15
N LYS A 8 -7.56 -12.03 -1.05
CA LYS A 8 -7.67 -11.02 -2.12
C LYS A 8 -8.51 -9.82 -1.67
N SER A 9 -9.65 -10.10 -1.05
CA SER A 9 -10.57 -9.08 -0.54
C SER A 9 -9.92 -8.26 0.58
N ASN A 10 -9.26 -8.95 1.51
CA ASN A 10 -8.52 -8.35 2.62
C ASN A 10 -7.32 -7.51 2.14
N TYR A 11 -6.65 -7.96 1.08
CA TYR A 11 -5.51 -7.26 0.48
C TYR A 11 -5.96 -5.92 -0.10
N LEU A 12 -6.99 -5.92 -0.95
CA LEU A 12 -7.55 -4.69 -1.50
C LEU A 12 -8.08 -3.78 -0.40
N LYS A 13 -8.84 -4.33 0.56
CA LYS A 13 -9.34 -3.57 1.72
C LYS A 13 -8.22 -2.88 2.49
N GLY A 14 -7.12 -3.58 2.75
CA GLY A 14 -5.97 -3.03 3.47
C GLY A 14 -5.34 -1.84 2.72
N LEU A 15 -5.16 -1.95 1.41
CA LEU A 15 -4.62 -0.85 0.60
C LEU A 15 -5.56 0.36 0.57
N LEU A 16 -6.87 0.12 0.49
CA LEU A 16 -7.88 1.18 0.57
C LEU A 16 -7.92 1.87 1.94
N ILE A 17 -7.57 1.17 3.03
CA ILE A 17 -7.44 1.79 4.36
C ILE A 17 -6.24 2.72 4.41
N ILE A 18 -5.12 2.35 3.79
CA ILE A 18 -3.90 3.17 3.72
C ILE A 18 -4.21 4.44 2.92
N ALA A 19 -4.66 4.29 1.67
CA ALA A 19 -4.91 5.38 0.73
C ALA A 19 -6.05 6.36 1.10
N ARG A 20 -6.72 6.14 2.25
CA ARG A 20 -7.73 7.08 2.78
C ARG A 20 -7.27 7.76 4.07
N LYS A 21 -6.15 7.34 4.67
CA LYS A 21 -5.71 7.82 5.99
C LYS A 21 -5.29 9.28 5.97
N ASP A 22 -4.72 9.73 4.87
CA ASP A 22 -4.36 11.12 4.60
C ASP A 22 -5.56 11.97 4.10
N ASN A 23 -6.71 11.33 3.92
CA ASN A 23 -7.96 11.91 3.40
C ASN A 23 -7.79 12.56 2.01
N HIS A 24 -6.78 12.13 1.24
CA HIS A 24 -6.48 12.61 -0.10
C HIS A 24 -6.03 11.46 -0.97
N LEU A 25 -6.67 11.24 -2.13
CA LEU A 25 -6.28 10.14 -3.01
C LEU A 25 -5.58 10.68 -4.26
N ALA A 26 -4.25 10.59 -4.27
CA ALA A 26 -3.42 11.03 -5.38
C ALA A 26 -3.56 10.09 -6.61
N ASP A 27 -3.28 10.60 -7.81
CA ASP A 27 -3.39 9.80 -9.03
C ASP A 27 -2.32 8.69 -9.11
N SER A 28 -1.15 8.89 -8.48
CA SER A 28 -0.12 7.84 -8.33
C SER A 28 -0.65 6.65 -7.53
N GLU A 29 -1.32 6.91 -6.41
CA GLU A 29 -1.93 5.87 -5.58
C GLU A 29 -3.04 5.13 -6.31
N LYS A 30 -3.92 5.87 -7.03
CA LYS A 30 -4.97 5.25 -7.86
C LYS A 30 -4.39 4.30 -8.89
N ASN A 31 -3.26 4.64 -9.50
CA ASN A 31 -2.62 3.78 -10.49
C ASN A 31 -2.05 2.50 -9.86
N ILE A 32 -1.42 2.61 -8.68
CA ILE A 32 -0.90 1.46 -7.93
C ILE A 32 -2.04 0.55 -7.47
N LEU A 33 -3.06 1.12 -6.85
CA LEU A 33 -4.25 0.41 -6.39
C LEU A 33 -4.96 -0.31 -7.55
N LYS A 34 -5.12 0.35 -8.71
CA LYS A 34 -5.69 -0.26 -9.92
C LYS A 34 -4.88 -1.47 -10.37
N SER A 35 -3.56 -1.30 -10.49
CA SER A 35 -2.66 -2.38 -10.92
C SER A 35 -2.74 -3.60 -9.99
N ILE A 36 -2.84 -3.36 -8.68
CA ILE A 36 -2.94 -4.44 -7.69
C ILE A 36 -4.33 -5.10 -7.75
N ALA A 37 -5.41 -4.32 -7.86
CA ALA A 37 -6.76 -4.86 -7.97
C ALA A 37 -6.90 -5.79 -9.19
N GLU A 38 -6.38 -5.38 -10.34
CA GLU A 38 -6.37 -6.20 -11.57
C GLU A 38 -5.54 -7.48 -11.40
N LYS A 39 -4.35 -7.40 -10.77
CA LYS A 39 -3.53 -8.60 -10.46
C LYS A 39 -4.22 -9.58 -9.52
N LEU A 40 -5.03 -9.09 -8.59
CA LEU A 40 -5.83 -9.93 -7.70
C LEU A 40 -7.06 -10.54 -8.41
N GLY A 41 -7.41 -10.03 -9.60
CA GLY A 41 -8.53 -10.49 -10.42
C GLY A 41 -9.85 -9.77 -10.13
N PHE A 42 -9.80 -8.56 -9.58
CA PHE A 42 -10.98 -7.70 -9.47
C PHE A 42 -11.27 -7.03 -10.81
N ALA A 43 -12.55 -6.85 -11.11
CA ALA A 43 -12.98 -6.16 -12.31
C ALA A 43 -12.74 -4.64 -12.19
N SER A 44 -12.37 -4.00 -13.29
CA SER A 44 -11.97 -2.60 -13.32
C SER A 44 -13.12 -1.65 -12.94
N ASP A 45 -14.34 -1.99 -13.31
CA ASP A 45 -15.57 -1.28 -12.94
C ASP A 45 -15.81 -1.30 -11.42
N PHE A 46 -15.68 -2.48 -10.79
CA PHE A 46 -15.75 -2.61 -9.33
C PHE A 46 -14.71 -1.74 -8.62
N TYR A 47 -13.49 -1.71 -9.15
CA TYR A 47 -12.41 -0.86 -8.62
C TYR A 47 -12.76 0.64 -8.72
N GLU A 48 -13.21 1.09 -9.89
CA GLU A 48 -13.55 2.51 -10.13
C GLU A 48 -14.69 2.97 -9.20
N GLU A 49 -15.72 2.14 -9.00
CA GLU A 49 -16.79 2.44 -8.05
C GLU A 49 -16.31 2.48 -6.60
N THR A 50 -15.40 1.57 -6.23
CA THR A 50 -14.85 1.50 -4.88
C THR A 50 -14.02 2.74 -4.56
N ILE A 51 -13.16 3.16 -5.49
CA ILE A 51 -12.34 4.36 -5.35
C ILE A 51 -13.18 5.63 -5.28
N LYS A 52 -14.18 5.76 -6.16
CA LYS A 52 -15.06 6.94 -6.19
C LYS A 52 -15.78 7.17 -4.87
N ASN A 53 -16.13 6.08 -4.18
CA ASN A 53 -16.83 6.13 -2.91
C ASN A 53 -15.90 6.04 -1.69
N LEU A 54 -14.59 5.83 -1.88
CA LEU A 54 -13.65 5.47 -0.82
C LEU A 54 -13.63 6.47 0.35
N LEU A 55 -13.45 7.77 0.05
CA LEU A 55 -13.38 8.83 1.07
C LEU A 55 -14.72 9.03 1.80
N GLY A 56 -15.85 8.72 1.14
CA GLY A 56 -17.19 8.79 1.73
C GLY A 56 -17.62 7.51 2.46
N ASN A 57 -16.87 6.42 2.32
CA ASN A 57 -17.29 5.10 2.77
C ASN A 57 -16.92 4.86 4.25
N LYS A 58 -17.91 5.09 5.13
CA LYS A 58 -17.81 4.87 6.58
C LYS A 58 -17.78 3.38 6.99
N HIS A 59 -18.02 2.46 6.06
CA HIS A 59 -18.07 1.03 6.36
C HIS A 59 -16.69 0.36 6.34
N ILE A 60 -15.67 1.04 5.82
CA ILE A 60 -14.28 0.58 5.90
C ILE A 60 -13.78 0.86 7.31
N LYS A 61 -13.66 -0.21 8.12
CA LYS A 61 -13.04 -0.16 9.44
C LYS A 61 -11.53 -0.18 9.31
N ASP A 62 -10.83 0.65 10.09
CA ASP A 62 -9.36 0.72 10.20
C ASP A 62 -8.73 -0.47 10.94
N GLU A 63 -9.40 -1.62 10.99
CA GLU A 63 -8.89 -2.77 11.74
C GLU A 63 -7.71 -3.41 10.99
N PRO A 64 -6.60 -3.71 11.68
CA PRO A 64 -5.46 -4.38 11.06
C PRO A 64 -5.89 -5.71 10.46
N ILE A 65 -5.41 -6.01 9.26
CA ILE A 65 -5.85 -7.17 8.48
C ILE A 65 -5.05 -8.41 8.89
N LYS A 66 -5.72 -9.54 9.10
CA LYS A 66 -5.06 -10.85 9.25
C LYS A 66 -5.19 -11.62 7.95
N PHE A 67 -4.06 -12.05 7.42
CA PHE A 67 -3.99 -12.91 6.24
C PHE A 67 -3.89 -14.38 6.65
N SER A 68 -4.25 -15.26 5.72
CA SER A 68 -4.12 -16.71 5.90
C SER A 68 -2.66 -17.17 5.99
N ASN A 69 -1.73 -16.40 5.42
CA ASN A 69 -0.32 -16.76 5.32
C ASN A 69 0.57 -15.54 5.56
N GLU A 70 1.64 -15.75 6.33
CA GLU A 70 2.65 -14.73 6.62
C GLU A 70 3.31 -14.17 5.35
N LYS A 71 3.54 -14.99 4.33
CA LYS A 71 4.11 -14.51 3.06
C LYS A 71 3.16 -13.58 2.31
N ILE A 72 1.84 -13.81 2.39
CA ILE A 72 0.84 -12.88 1.83
C ILE A 72 0.89 -11.57 2.59
N ALA A 73 0.97 -11.63 3.93
CA ALA A 73 1.13 -10.46 4.76
C ALA A 73 2.41 -9.69 4.43
N ALA A 74 3.55 -10.37 4.25
CA ALA A 74 4.81 -9.75 3.88
C ALA A 74 4.72 -9.03 2.53
N SER A 75 4.13 -9.68 1.52
CA SER A 75 3.87 -9.05 0.22
C SER A 75 2.92 -7.85 0.34
N PHE A 76 1.87 -7.97 1.16
CA PHE A 76 0.95 -6.87 1.45
C PHE A 76 1.65 -5.66 2.07
N ILE A 77 2.49 -5.89 3.09
CA ILE A 77 3.22 -4.81 3.75
C ILE A 77 4.19 -4.13 2.78
N SER A 78 4.92 -4.88 1.97
CA SER A 78 5.82 -4.31 0.96
C SER A 78 5.06 -3.43 -0.05
N ASP A 79 3.92 -3.89 -0.56
CA ASP A 79 3.13 -3.11 -1.52
C ASP A 79 2.39 -1.94 -0.86
N GLY A 80 1.96 -2.08 0.39
CA GLY A 80 1.38 -1.00 1.19
C GLY A 80 2.40 0.11 1.52
N LEU A 81 3.66 -0.26 1.80
CA LEU A 81 4.75 0.70 1.94
C LEU A 81 5.02 1.40 0.61
N LYS A 82 5.08 0.69 -0.53
CA LYS A 82 5.23 1.37 -1.83
C LYS A 82 4.09 2.36 -2.11
N LEU A 83 2.87 2.05 -1.69
CA LEU A 83 1.73 2.94 -1.80
C LEU A 83 1.92 4.20 -0.94
N ALA A 84 2.26 4.03 0.35
CA ALA A 84 2.51 5.14 1.27
C ALA A 84 3.72 6.02 0.87
N PHE A 85 4.69 5.47 0.14
CA PHE A 85 5.83 6.21 -0.42
C PHE A 85 5.60 6.70 -1.85
N SER A 86 4.42 6.47 -2.43
CA SER A 86 4.11 6.86 -3.80
C SER A 86 3.71 8.32 -3.94
N ASP A 87 3.25 8.92 -2.85
CA ASP A 87 3.10 10.36 -2.71
C ASP A 87 4.43 10.97 -2.20
N LYS A 88 4.53 12.30 -2.15
CA LYS A 88 5.76 12.99 -1.70
C LYS A 88 5.83 13.19 -0.17
N LYS A 89 4.91 12.60 0.59
CA LYS A 89 4.70 12.80 2.02
C LYS A 89 4.30 11.49 2.71
N ILE A 90 5.28 10.86 3.35
CA ILE A 90 5.00 9.74 4.26
C ILE A 90 4.13 10.22 5.41
N HIS A 91 2.99 9.58 5.62
CA HIS A 91 2.13 9.87 6.77
C HIS A 91 2.35 8.83 7.89
N ASP A 92 2.70 9.30 9.09
CA ASP A 92 2.95 8.44 10.26
C ASP A 92 1.79 7.49 10.55
N ALA A 93 0.55 7.93 10.31
CA ALA A 93 -0.65 7.12 10.52
C ALA A 93 -0.72 5.88 9.60
N GLU A 94 -0.15 5.95 8.40
CA GLU A 94 -0.09 4.83 7.45
C GLU A 94 0.97 3.82 7.89
N ILE A 95 2.14 4.32 8.28
CA ILE A 95 3.25 3.50 8.77
C ILE A 95 2.86 2.78 10.06
N ASP A 96 2.22 3.47 11.00
CA ASP A 96 1.71 2.88 12.23
C ASP A 96 0.66 1.79 11.95
N TRP A 97 -0.22 2.02 10.97
CA TRP A 97 -1.21 1.03 10.58
C TRP A 97 -0.58 -0.20 9.90
N LEU A 98 0.42 0.01 9.05
CA LEU A 98 1.20 -1.07 8.44
C LEU A 98 1.98 -1.86 9.50
N LYS A 99 2.58 -1.19 10.48
CA LYS A 99 3.30 -1.82 11.60
C LYS A 99 2.36 -2.68 12.45
N THR A 100 1.19 -2.16 12.83
CA THR A 100 0.19 -2.93 13.59
C THR A 100 -0.34 -4.12 12.79
N THR A 101 -0.47 -3.98 11.46
CA THR A 101 -0.83 -5.09 10.57
C THR A 101 0.28 -6.14 10.49
N ALA A 102 1.55 -5.72 10.44
CA ALA A 102 2.69 -6.64 10.46
C ALA A 102 2.72 -7.47 11.75
N VAL A 103 2.58 -6.81 12.91
CA VAL A 103 2.52 -7.46 14.23
C VAL A 103 1.36 -8.47 14.30
N LYS A 104 0.16 -8.10 13.81
CA LYS A 104 -1.00 -9.01 13.77
C LYS A 104 -0.76 -10.24 12.91
N ASN A 105 0.10 -10.14 11.90
CA ASN A 105 0.50 -11.24 11.04
C ASN A 105 1.74 -12.00 11.51
N SER A 106 2.26 -11.70 12.71
CA SER A 106 3.44 -12.34 13.29
C SER A 106 4.73 -12.07 12.52
N LEU A 107 4.79 -10.94 11.78
CA LEU A 107 6.01 -10.47 11.15
C LEU A 107 6.88 -9.75 12.18
N GLU A 108 8.18 -10.03 12.15
CA GLU A 108 9.13 -9.40 13.08
C GLU A 108 9.28 -7.90 12.82
N GLU A 109 9.44 -7.12 13.89
CA GLU A 109 9.65 -5.67 13.80
C GLU A 109 10.94 -5.33 13.03
N ASP A 110 12.00 -6.13 13.21
CA ASP A 110 13.25 -5.97 12.46
C ASP A 110 13.06 -6.17 10.96
N TRP A 111 12.18 -7.09 10.56
CA TRP A 111 11.84 -7.28 9.15
C TRP A 111 11.10 -6.05 8.61
N PHE A 112 10.12 -5.53 9.37
CA PHE A 112 9.37 -4.34 8.99
C PHE A 112 10.28 -3.12 8.81
N ASN A 113 11.18 -2.87 9.76
CA ASN A 113 12.12 -1.75 9.71
C ASN A 113 13.09 -1.84 8.52
N LYS A 114 13.55 -3.05 8.19
CA LYS A 114 14.40 -3.28 7.00
C LYS A 114 13.64 -3.01 5.70
N GLU A 115 12.39 -3.48 5.61
CA GLU A 115 11.56 -3.26 4.42
C GLU A 115 11.22 -1.77 4.25
N LEU A 116 10.96 -1.08 5.36
CA LEU A 116 10.74 0.38 5.39
C LEU A 116 11.96 1.15 4.90
N ASP A 117 13.15 0.85 5.42
CA ASP A 117 14.41 1.49 5.00
C ASP A 117 14.72 1.22 3.53
N LYS A 118 14.49 -0.02 3.06
CA LYS A 118 14.68 -0.40 1.67
C LYS A 118 13.78 0.40 0.73
N ILE A 119 12.48 0.44 0.98
CA ILE A 119 11.51 1.15 0.13
C ILE A 119 11.72 2.68 0.23
N GLY A 120 12.08 3.18 1.41
CA GLY A 120 12.47 4.57 1.59
C GLY A 120 13.71 4.97 0.78
N LYS A 121 14.70 4.07 0.64
CA LYS A 121 15.86 4.31 -0.23
C LYS A 121 15.50 4.22 -1.71
N GLU A 122 14.71 3.24 -2.12
CA GLU A 122 14.27 3.05 -3.51
C GLU A 122 13.44 4.24 -4.02
N SER A 123 12.51 4.75 -3.21
CA SER A 123 11.71 5.95 -3.54
C SER A 123 12.58 7.21 -3.66
N ASN A 124 13.52 7.42 -2.74
CA ASN A 124 14.47 8.53 -2.80
C ASN A 124 15.44 8.42 -4.00
N LEU A 125 15.82 7.21 -4.42
CA LEU A 125 16.62 7.00 -5.63
C LEU A 125 15.79 7.24 -6.90
N SER A 126 14.51 6.88 -6.90
CA SER A 126 13.60 7.13 -8.03
C SER A 126 13.36 8.64 -8.28
N LEU A 127 13.45 9.46 -7.24
CA LEU A 127 13.41 10.93 -7.35
C LEU A 127 14.73 11.55 -7.85
N LYS A 128 15.86 10.84 -7.71
CA LYS A 128 17.18 11.26 -8.19
C LYS A 128 17.53 10.75 -9.59
N SER A 129 16.65 9.96 -10.21
CA SER A 129 16.88 9.35 -11.52
C SER A 129 16.31 10.16 -12.71
N ASP A 130 16.20 11.49 -12.55
CA ASP A 130 16.34 12.42 -13.67
C ASP A 130 17.80 12.93 -13.76
N PRO A 131 18.73 12.19 -14.41
CA PRO A 131 20.07 12.71 -14.72
C PRO A 131 20.08 13.69 -15.92
N THR A 132 18.94 14.18 -16.42
CA THR A 132 18.92 15.10 -17.57
C THR A 132 19.05 16.58 -17.23
N LEU A 133 19.25 16.97 -15.96
CA LEU A 133 19.50 18.37 -15.59
C LEU A 133 20.81 18.58 -14.79
N LEU A 134 21.86 17.84 -15.12
CA LEU A 134 23.24 18.23 -14.83
C LEU A 134 24.05 18.44 -16.11
N SER A 135 23.41 19.03 -17.12
CA SER A 135 24.13 19.77 -18.16
C SER A 135 24.08 21.25 -17.82
N ILE A 136 25.27 21.83 -17.63
CA ILE A 136 25.60 23.26 -17.46
C ILE A 136 25.68 23.72 -15.99
N ILE A 137 26.86 23.58 -15.38
CA ILE A 137 27.74 24.71 -15.02
C ILE A 137 29.19 24.25 -15.21
#